data_AF-A0A1B2JFX4-F1
#
_entry.id   AF-A0A1B2JFX4-F1
#
_cell.length_a   1.000
_cell.length_b   1.000
_cell.length_c   1.000
_cell.angle_alpha   90.00
_cell.angle_beta   90.00
_cell.angle_gamma   90.00
#
_symmetry.space_group_name_H-M   'P 1'
#
loop_
_entity.id
_entity.type
_entity.pdbx_description
1 polymer ?
#
loop_
_entity_poly.entity_id
_entity_poly.type
_entity_poly.pdbx_seq_one_letter_code
_entity_poly.pdbx_strand_id
1 'polypeptide(L)'
;MHPMSKPWTHDPKWSNEMEKLITEPYRYIKKVPGKHFRRILIDLFNEFLEVDHQSVESIEQVIDILHNSSLMVDDVEDSATLRRGIPATHNVFGIPQTINTANYMYFVAIQKAGSLGNHAKVNDVLIEEMMNLHRGQGLDLYWRDNFVCPSEEQYLDMVMNKTGGLFRLTVRLMELAQNPKDGVQRKASSLVHFANLLGIIYQIRDDYLNLKSDRYNQNKGFCEDITEGKFSFPIIHSIQNSDNTELLSILKLRTNDEKLKRFALTYMEQTGSFQYAKEKLFTLAKEGKEMLRKISEEFNYVDTSHLNEFLIKVTQVGGDDDNSQDLLQKEEATIPEEKR
;
A
#
# COMPACT_ATOMS: atom_id res chain seq x y z
N MET A 1 -23.95 58.26 16.38
CA MET A 1 -23.23 57.61 15.26
C MET A 1 -22.28 56.58 15.86
N HIS A 2 -22.59 55.29 15.74
CA HIS A 2 -21.62 54.25 16.06
C HIS A 2 -20.47 54.32 15.04
N PRO A 3 -19.19 54.22 15.46
CA PRO A 3 -18.10 54.13 14.50
C PRO A 3 -18.30 52.85 13.70
N MET A 4 -18.38 52.96 12.37
CA MET A 4 -18.34 51.79 11.50
C MET A 4 -17.03 51.06 11.78
N SER A 5 -17.11 49.85 12.34
CA SER A 5 -15.95 48.97 12.51
C SER A 5 -15.29 48.79 11.14
N LYS A 6 -13.97 49.00 11.06
CA LYS A 6 -13.21 48.67 9.85
C LYS A 6 -13.52 47.23 9.43
N PRO A 7 -13.70 46.96 8.13
CA PRO A 7 -13.89 45.60 7.66
C PRO A 7 -12.71 44.73 8.10
N TRP A 8 -13.00 43.52 8.55
CA TRP A 8 -11.99 42.54 8.91
C TRP A 8 -11.25 42.09 7.64
N THR A 9 -9.98 42.48 7.50
CA THR A 9 -9.14 42.22 6.31
C THR A 9 -7.87 41.44 6.66
N HIS A 10 -7.91 40.61 7.71
CA HIS A 10 -6.72 39.89 8.18
C HIS A 10 -6.66 38.48 7.59
N ASP A 11 -5.64 38.21 6.77
CA ASP A 11 -5.31 36.85 6.37
C ASP A 11 -4.63 36.11 7.54
N PRO A 12 -4.95 34.83 7.76
CA PRO A 12 -4.28 34.03 8.78
C PRO A 12 -2.79 33.92 8.46
N LYS A 13 -1.94 34.30 9.43
CA LYS A 13 -0.49 34.08 9.33
C LYS A 13 -0.18 32.63 9.68
N TRP A 14 0.57 31.96 8.81
CA TRP A 14 1.04 30.60 9.02
C TRP A 14 2.56 30.58 9.26
N SER A 15 3.02 29.89 10.30
CA SER A 15 4.44 29.83 10.68
C SER A 15 4.99 28.42 10.59
N ASN A 16 6.32 28.29 10.45
CA ASN A 16 7.00 26.99 10.45
C ASN A 16 6.79 26.22 11.77
N GLU A 17 6.61 26.93 12.89
CA GLU A 17 6.29 26.31 14.18
C GLU A 17 4.88 25.71 14.19
N MET A 18 3.89 26.43 13.64
CA MET A 18 2.52 25.92 13.48
C MET A 18 2.47 24.72 12.54
N GLU A 19 3.14 24.81 11.40
CA GLU A 19 3.34 23.69 10.47
C GLU A 19 3.93 22.48 11.20
N LYS A 20 4.91 22.75 12.09
CA LYS A 20 5.54 21.70 12.88
C LYS A 20 4.62 21.03 13.86
N LEU A 21 3.78 21.78 14.55
CA LEU A 21 2.82 21.22 15.50
C LEU A 21 1.80 20.31 14.81
N ILE A 22 1.24 20.75 13.67
CA ILE A 22 0.17 19.99 13.01
C ILE A 22 0.67 18.75 12.25
N THR A 23 1.94 18.71 11.84
CA THR A 23 2.53 17.57 11.11
C THR A 23 3.27 16.58 12.02
N GLU A 24 3.27 16.77 13.34
CA GLU A 24 3.94 15.86 14.27
C GLU A 24 3.44 14.40 14.20
N PRO A 25 2.13 14.10 14.07
CA PRO A 25 1.67 12.74 13.85
C PRO A 25 2.26 12.08 12.58
N TYR A 26 2.38 12.84 11.49
CA TYR A 26 2.99 12.35 10.24
C TYR A 26 4.50 12.10 10.42
N ARG A 27 5.21 12.96 11.17
CA ARG A 27 6.62 12.71 11.48
C ARG A 27 6.80 11.48 12.36
N TYR A 28 5.89 11.25 13.30
CA TYR A 28 5.94 10.10 14.18
C TYR A 28 5.91 8.79 13.39
N ILE A 29 4.95 8.61 12.46
CA ILE A 29 4.90 7.39 11.64
C ILE A 29 6.13 7.24 10.73
N LYS A 30 6.76 8.35 10.31
CA LYS A 30 8.01 8.34 9.54
C LYS A 30 9.26 7.95 10.35
N LYS A 31 9.23 7.97 11.69
CA LYS A 31 10.38 7.57 12.53
C LYS A 31 10.72 6.09 12.38
N VAL A 32 9.73 5.26 12.07
CA VAL A 32 9.94 3.85 11.77
C VAL A 32 9.85 3.69 10.26
N PRO A 33 10.99 3.74 9.54
CA PRO A 33 10.97 3.71 8.09
C PRO A 33 10.22 2.45 7.62
N GLY A 34 9.34 2.66 6.65
CA GLY A 34 8.84 1.55 5.85
C GLY A 34 10.00 0.96 5.07
N LYS A 35 9.94 -0.32 4.75
CA LYS A 35 10.94 -0.94 3.86
C LYS A 35 11.00 -0.11 2.58
N HIS A 36 12.20 0.22 2.08
CA HIS A 36 12.47 1.01 0.86
C HIS A 36 11.90 0.43 -0.45
N PHE A 37 11.00 -0.55 -0.34
CA PHE A 37 10.22 -1.21 -1.38
C PHE A 37 9.70 -0.28 -2.49
N ARG A 38 9.20 0.90 -2.12
CA ARG A 38 8.64 1.86 -3.10
C ARG A 38 9.71 2.48 -3.96
N ARG A 39 10.86 2.80 -3.37
CA ARG A 39 11.99 3.33 -4.13
C ARG A 39 12.50 2.30 -5.12
N ILE A 40 12.70 1.07 -4.66
CA ILE A 40 13.08 -0.07 -5.51
C ILE A 40 12.10 -0.22 -6.67
N LEU A 41 10.79 -0.19 -6.40
CA LEU A 41 9.78 -0.32 -7.45
C LEU A 41 9.82 0.85 -8.45
N ILE A 42 10.02 2.09 -7.99
CA ILE A 42 10.21 3.26 -8.86
C ILE A 42 11.43 3.05 -9.74
N ASP A 43 12.58 2.67 -9.17
CA ASP A 43 13.81 2.46 -9.93
C ASP A 43 13.64 1.36 -10.98
N LEU A 44 12.97 0.25 -10.64
CA LEU A 44 12.68 -0.84 -11.58
C LEU A 44 11.76 -0.40 -12.73
N PHE A 45 10.71 0.39 -12.47
CA PHE A 45 9.90 0.94 -13.55
C PHE A 45 10.65 1.99 -14.37
N ASN A 46 11.67 2.63 -13.79
CA ASN A 46 12.46 3.64 -14.48
C ASN A 46 13.38 3.06 -15.55
N GLU A 47 13.69 1.76 -15.48
CA GLU A 47 14.38 1.01 -16.55
C GLU A 47 13.59 1.07 -17.89
N PHE A 48 12.27 1.25 -17.82
CA PHE A 48 11.38 1.34 -18.99
C PHE A 48 11.03 2.79 -19.36
N LEU A 49 10.80 3.64 -18.35
CA LEU A 49 10.21 4.97 -18.53
C LEU A 49 11.23 6.11 -18.62
N GLU A 50 12.50 5.89 -18.24
CA GLU A 50 13.58 6.87 -18.39
C GLU A 50 13.21 8.28 -17.85
N VAL A 51 12.59 8.33 -16.66
CA VAL A 51 12.29 9.56 -15.93
C VAL A 51 13.59 10.11 -15.34
N ASP A 52 13.75 11.44 -15.38
CA ASP A 52 14.92 12.10 -14.82
C ASP A 52 14.96 12.03 -13.28
N HIS A 53 16.14 12.18 -12.71
CA HIS A 53 16.37 12.03 -11.27
C HIS A 53 15.50 12.96 -10.41
N GLN A 54 15.33 14.22 -10.81
CA GLN A 54 14.57 15.20 -10.03
C GLN A 54 13.08 14.85 -10.02
N SER A 55 12.55 14.41 -11.16
CA SER A 55 11.18 13.92 -11.26
C SER A 55 10.98 12.62 -10.46
N VAL A 56 11.93 11.69 -10.49
CA VAL A 56 11.91 10.47 -9.67
C VAL A 56 11.85 10.78 -8.18
N GLU A 57 12.72 11.66 -7.67
CA GLU A 57 12.68 12.09 -6.25
C GLU A 57 11.35 12.74 -5.87
N SER A 58 10.80 13.54 -6.79
CA SER A 58 9.53 14.23 -6.58
C SER A 58 8.35 13.23 -6.53
N ILE A 59 8.34 12.24 -7.41
CA ILE A 59 7.37 11.12 -7.40
C ILE A 59 7.51 10.33 -6.10
N GLU A 60 8.73 9.95 -5.72
CA GLU A 60 8.98 9.21 -4.47
C GLU A 60 8.43 9.94 -3.26
N GLN A 61 8.69 11.26 -3.13
CA GLN A 61 8.15 12.06 -2.04
C GLN A 61 6.63 12.09 -2.02
N VAL A 62 5.98 12.25 -3.17
CA VAL A 62 4.51 12.25 -3.28
C VAL A 62 3.94 10.91 -2.82
N ILE A 63 4.49 9.81 -3.34
CA ILE A 63 4.04 8.45 -3.02
C ILE A 63 4.29 8.12 -1.54
N ASP A 64 5.42 8.53 -0.95
CA ASP A 64 5.71 8.33 0.47
C ASP A 64 4.74 9.12 1.38
N ILE A 65 4.39 10.35 1.00
CA ILE A 65 3.39 11.14 1.72
C ILE A 65 2.03 10.46 1.68
N LEU A 66 1.55 10.11 0.48
CA LEU A 66 0.25 9.47 0.31
C LEU A 66 0.19 8.14 1.08
N HIS A 67 1.24 7.32 1.01
CA HIS A 67 1.29 6.04 1.70
C HIS A 67 1.22 6.17 3.23
N ASN A 68 2.08 6.99 3.83
CA ASN A 68 2.08 7.08 5.30
C ASN A 68 0.81 7.78 5.80
N SER A 69 0.25 8.71 5.02
CA SER A 69 -1.04 9.32 5.34
C SER A 69 -2.17 8.29 5.28
N SER A 70 -2.20 7.41 4.27
CA SER A 70 -3.21 6.36 4.18
C SER A 70 -3.07 5.33 5.29
N LEU A 71 -1.85 4.97 5.70
CA LEU A 71 -1.64 4.10 6.86
C LEU A 71 -2.20 4.70 8.16
N MET A 72 -2.04 6.01 8.36
CA MET A 72 -2.57 6.69 9.55
C MET A 72 -4.11 6.64 9.61
N VAL A 73 -4.78 6.79 8.45
CA VAL A 73 -6.24 6.69 8.35
C VAL A 73 -6.70 5.24 8.52
N ASP A 74 -6.08 4.31 7.80
CA ASP A 74 -6.34 2.86 7.87
C ASP A 74 -6.17 2.34 9.31
N ASP A 75 -5.09 2.72 10.01
CA ASP A 75 -4.87 2.37 11.43
C ASP A 75 -6.03 2.81 12.33
N VAL A 76 -6.62 3.98 12.06
CA VAL A 76 -7.79 4.48 12.81
C VAL A 76 -9.05 3.70 12.44
N GLU A 77 -9.28 3.47 11.15
CA GLU A 77 -10.46 2.76 10.63
C GLU A 77 -10.50 1.30 11.08
N ASP A 78 -9.34 0.66 11.22
CA ASP A 78 -9.16 -0.72 11.68
C ASP A 78 -8.95 -0.82 13.20
N SER A 79 -8.86 0.31 13.92
CA SER A 79 -8.55 0.34 15.37
C SER A 79 -7.25 -0.40 15.72
N ALA A 80 -6.25 -0.32 14.83
CA ALA A 80 -4.97 -1.00 14.97
C ALA A 80 -4.22 -0.51 16.21
N THR A 81 -3.68 -1.43 17.01
CA THR A 81 -2.93 -1.05 18.23
C THR A 81 -1.47 -0.70 17.93
N LEU A 82 -0.88 -1.40 16.95
CA LEU A 82 0.53 -1.30 16.57
C LEU A 82 0.70 -1.05 15.08
N ARG A 83 1.75 -0.31 14.73
CA ARG A 83 2.22 -0.11 13.36
C ARG A 83 3.74 -0.24 13.35
N ARG A 84 4.27 -1.23 12.63
CA ARG A 84 5.72 -1.49 12.54
C ARG A 84 6.38 -1.65 13.92
N GLY A 85 5.70 -2.32 14.85
CA GLY A 85 6.22 -2.63 16.20
C GLY A 85 6.17 -1.47 17.19
N ILE A 86 5.63 -0.30 16.81
CA ILE A 86 5.40 0.83 17.72
C ILE A 86 3.90 1.13 17.85
N PRO A 87 3.44 1.84 18.90
CA PRO A 87 2.03 2.22 19.02
C PRO A 87 1.53 2.96 17.78
N ALA A 88 0.35 2.60 17.29
CA ALA A 88 -0.30 3.28 16.18
C ALA A 88 -0.44 4.79 16.46
N THR A 89 -0.36 5.62 15.43
CA THR A 89 -0.28 7.08 15.58
C THR A 89 -1.43 7.67 16.39
N HIS A 90 -2.65 7.14 16.21
CA HIS A 90 -3.83 7.60 16.95
C HIS A 90 -3.83 7.22 18.44
N ASN A 91 -3.07 6.20 18.84
CA ASN A 91 -2.88 5.86 20.25
C ASN A 91 -1.93 6.82 20.96
N VAL A 92 -1.14 7.60 20.21
CA VAL A 92 -0.23 8.62 20.75
C VAL A 92 -0.83 10.03 20.69
N PHE A 93 -1.41 10.39 19.54
CA PHE A 93 -1.90 11.75 19.26
C PHE A 93 -3.43 11.89 19.31
N GLY A 94 -4.15 10.79 19.53
CA GLY A 94 -5.59 10.75 19.45
C GLY A 94 -6.12 10.65 18.02
N ILE A 95 -7.33 10.13 17.91
CA ILE A 95 -8.03 9.93 16.63
C ILE A 95 -8.24 11.26 15.89
N PRO A 96 -8.78 12.34 16.50
CA PRO A 96 -9.09 13.57 15.74
C PRO A 96 -7.85 14.21 15.11
N GLN A 97 -6.73 14.26 15.85
CA GLN A 97 -5.50 14.84 15.34
C GLN A 97 -4.89 13.98 14.23
N THR A 98 -4.89 12.66 14.41
CA THR A 98 -4.36 11.72 13.41
C THR A 98 -5.08 11.83 12.08
N ILE A 99 -6.43 11.80 12.09
CA ILE A 99 -7.24 11.95 10.87
C ILE A 99 -6.96 13.31 10.22
N ASN A 100 -6.97 14.40 11.00
CA ASN A 100 -6.76 15.74 10.47
C ASN A 100 -5.37 15.88 9.82
N THR A 101 -4.31 15.39 10.49
CA THR A 101 -2.95 15.44 9.95
C THR A 101 -2.83 14.58 8.68
N ALA A 102 -3.37 13.37 8.66
CA ALA A 102 -3.32 12.51 7.48
C ALA A 102 -4.03 13.15 6.27
N ASN A 103 -5.23 13.68 6.48
CA ASN A 103 -5.98 14.37 5.43
C ASN A 103 -5.25 15.63 4.93
N TYR A 104 -4.66 16.41 5.83
CA TYR A 104 -3.82 17.55 5.46
C TYR A 104 -2.64 17.11 4.57
N MET A 105 -1.97 16.02 4.95
CA MET A 105 -0.82 15.50 4.21
C MET A 105 -1.19 14.97 2.81
N TYR A 106 -2.42 14.48 2.58
CA TYR A 106 -2.89 14.21 1.21
C TYR A 106 -2.85 15.46 0.33
N PHE A 107 -3.30 16.61 0.83
CA PHE A 107 -3.23 17.88 0.09
C PHE A 107 -1.80 18.37 -0.09
N VAL A 108 -0.93 18.16 0.89
CA VAL A 108 0.51 18.45 0.75
C VAL A 108 1.13 17.60 -0.37
N ALA A 109 0.77 16.33 -0.49
CA ALA A 109 1.23 15.47 -1.58
C ALA A 109 0.77 15.99 -2.95
N ILE A 110 -0.49 16.37 -3.08
CA ILE A 110 -1.05 16.96 -4.31
C ILE A 110 -0.32 18.25 -4.67
N GLN A 111 -0.10 19.14 -3.69
CA GLN A 111 0.67 20.37 -3.90
C GLN A 111 2.08 20.09 -4.40
N LYS A 112 2.79 19.13 -3.78
CA LYS A 112 4.15 18.74 -4.16
C LYS A 112 4.23 18.14 -5.56
N ALA A 113 3.25 17.33 -5.94
CA ALA A 113 3.19 16.72 -7.26
C ALA A 113 3.09 17.75 -8.38
N GLY A 114 2.65 18.98 -8.09
CA GLY A 114 2.72 20.09 -9.03
C GLY A 114 4.11 20.25 -9.64
N SER A 115 5.19 20.03 -8.88
CA SER A 115 6.56 20.19 -9.40
C SER A 115 6.93 19.29 -10.60
N LEU A 116 6.15 18.23 -10.89
CA LEU A 116 6.36 17.30 -12.03
C LEU A 116 5.99 17.89 -13.40
N GLY A 117 5.51 19.13 -13.45
CA GLY A 117 4.96 19.72 -14.68
C GLY A 117 3.60 19.15 -15.05
N ASN A 118 3.01 19.63 -16.16
CA ASN A 118 1.70 19.17 -16.64
C ASN A 118 0.61 19.10 -15.55
N HIS A 119 0.54 20.15 -14.71
CA HIS A 119 -0.24 20.17 -13.46
C HIS A 119 -1.66 19.62 -13.60
N ALA A 120 -2.37 19.95 -14.69
CA ALA A 120 -3.72 19.47 -14.93
C ALA A 120 -3.78 17.94 -14.99
N LYS A 121 -2.95 17.29 -15.82
CA LYS A 121 -2.93 15.83 -15.94
C LYS A 121 -2.42 15.14 -14.68
N VAL A 122 -1.41 15.71 -14.01
CA VAL A 122 -0.91 15.17 -12.74
C VAL A 122 -2.01 15.20 -11.67
N ASN A 123 -2.76 16.30 -11.58
CA ASN A 123 -3.90 16.40 -10.68
C ASN A 123 -5.02 15.43 -11.04
N ASP A 124 -5.35 15.27 -12.33
CA ASP A 124 -6.37 14.32 -12.77
C ASP A 124 -6.03 12.89 -12.34
N VAL A 125 -4.77 12.46 -12.56
CA VAL A 125 -4.26 11.15 -12.13
C VAL A 125 -4.33 11.01 -10.62
N LEU A 126 -3.86 12.00 -9.86
CA LEU A 126 -3.88 11.95 -8.39
C LEU A 126 -5.30 11.85 -7.84
N ILE A 127 -6.21 12.68 -8.35
CA ILE A 127 -7.62 12.68 -7.90
C ILE A 127 -8.25 11.32 -8.22
N GLU A 128 -8.07 10.81 -9.44
CA GLU A 128 -8.61 9.52 -9.85
C GLU A 128 -8.09 8.38 -8.96
N GLU A 129 -6.78 8.33 -8.70
CA GLU A 129 -6.19 7.26 -7.89
C GLU A 129 -6.54 7.37 -6.41
N MET A 130 -6.66 8.58 -5.87
CA MET A 130 -7.16 8.79 -4.52
C MET A 130 -8.63 8.37 -4.40
N MET A 131 -9.47 8.65 -5.41
CA MET A 131 -10.85 8.15 -5.43
C MET A 131 -10.90 6.62 -5.48
N ASN A 132 -10.05 5.98 -6.29
CA ASN A 132 -9.97 4.53 -6.36
C ASN A 132 -9.52 3.92 -5.02
N LEU A 133 -8.50 4.49 -4.37
CA LEU A 133 -8.07 4.06 -3.04
C LEU A 133 -9.25 4.05 -2.04
N HIS A 134 -10.03 5.14 -2.00
CA HIS A 134 -11.19 5.25 -1.10
C HIS A 134 -12.36 4.35 -1.51
N ARG A 135 -12.55 4.06 -2.80
CA ARG A 135 -13.54 3.07 -3.26
C ARG A 135 -13.18 1.67 -2.77
N GLY A 136 -11.91 1.29 -2.90
CA GLY A 136 -11.39 0.01 -2.39
C GLY A 136 -11.55 -0.08 -0.87
N GLN A 137 -11.05 0.92 -0.14
CA GLN A 137 -11.20 0.98 1.33
C GLN A 137 -12.66 0.93 1.77
N GLY A 138 -13.53 1.69 1.11
CA GLY A 138 -14.96 1.72 1.45
C GLY A 138 -15.66 0.37 1.29
N LEU A 139 -15.29 -0.42 0.27
CA LEU A 139 -15.82 -1.77 0.10
C LEU A 139 -15.30 -2.74 1.18
N ASP A 140 -14.00 -2.67 1.49
CA ASP A 140 -13.37 -3.46 2.56
C ASP A 140 -14.09 -3.24 3.91
N LEU A 141 -14.29 -1.96 4.27
CA LEU A 141 -15.04 -1.54 5.46
C LEU A 141 -16.50 -1.99 5.41
N TYR A 142 -17.18 -1.83 4.27
CA TYR A 142 -18.58 -2.23 4.12
C TYR A 142 -18.75 -3.73 4.37
N TRP A 143 -17.91 -4.58 3.77
CA TRP A 143 -17.96 -6.02 3.98
C TRP A 143 -17.70 -6.38 5.44
N ARG A 144 -16.65 -5.81 6.04
CA ARG A 144 -16.26 -6.00 7.44
C ARG A 144 -17.37 -5.61 8.43
N ASP A 145 -18.01 -4.46 8.21
CA ASP A 145 -18.98 -3.89 9.16
C ASP A 145 -20.40 -4.47 8.97
N ASN A 146 -20.71 -4.98 7.77
CA ASN A 146 -22.00 -5.63 7.48
C ASN A 146 -21.93 -7.17 7.46
N PHE A 147 -20.74 -7.74 7.69
CA PHE A 147 -20.47 -9.17 7.69
C PHE A 147 -20.87 -9.88 6.39
N VAL A 148 -20.64 -9.21 5.26
CA VAL A 148 -20.92 -9.72 3.92
C VAL A 148 -19.61 -10.24 3.34
N CYS A 149 -19.44 -11.55 3.27
CA CYS A 149 -18.26 -12.15 2.65
C CYS A 149 -18.29 -11.90 1.13
N PRO A 150 -17.29 -11.20 0.55
CA PRO A 150 -17.21 -10.98 -0.89
C PRO A 150 -16.82 -12.27 -1.63
N SER A 151 -17.11 -12.34 -2.93
CA SER A 151 -16.47 -13.32 -3.82
C SER A 151 -14.97 -13.04 -3.95
N GLU A 152 -14.20 -14.03 -4.37
CA GLU A 152 -12.78 -13.83 -4.69
C GLU A 152 -12.60 -12.71 -5.74
N GLU A 153 -13.39 -12.69 -6.80
CA GLU A 153 -13.34 -11.66 -7.84
C GLU A 153 -13.59 -10.26 -7.28
N GLN A 154 -14.61 -10.10 -6.43
CA GLN A 154 -14.88 -8.84 -5.75
C GLN A 154 -13.72 -8.40 -4.87
N TYR A 155 -13.11 -9.33 -4.13
CA TYR A 155 -11.93 -9.03 -3.32
C TYR A 155 -10.77 -8.55 -4.20
N LEU A 156 -10.48 -9.23 -5.32
CA LEU A 156 -9.40 -8.83 -6.23
C LEU A 156 -9.62 -7.42 -6.81
N ASP A 157 -10.86 -7.09 -7.20
CA ASP A 157 -11.24 -5.75 -7.67
C ASP A 157 -11.07 -4.68 -6.58
N MET A 158 -11.46 -4.99 -5.35
CA MET A 158 -11.26 -4.10 -4.20
C MET A 158 -9.76 -3.84 -3.97
N VAL A 159 -8.94 -4.90 -4.00
CA VAL A 159 -7.49 -4.80 -3.78
C VAL A 159 -6.80 -3.99 -4.87
N MET A 160 -7.19 -4.15 -6.14
CA MET A 160 -6.67 -3.33 -7.24
C MET A 160 -6.96 -1.83 -7.05
N ASN A 161 -8.06 -1.50 -6.38
CA ASN A 161 -8.43 -0.13 -6.04
C ASN A 161 -7.68 0.38 -4.80
N LYS A 162 -7.62 -0.40 -3.71
CA LYS A 162 -6.96 -0.06 -2.44
C LYS A 162 -5.43 -0.06 -2.55
N THR A 163 -4.83 -1.24 -2.67
CA THR A 163 -3.37 -1.43 -2.63
C THR A 163 -2.74 -1.25 -4.01
N GLY A 164 -3.40 -1.73 -5.07
CA GLY A 164 -2.98 -1.52 -6.46
C GLY A 164 -3.00 -0.05 -6.89
N GLY A 165 -3.86 0.77 -6.27
CA GLY A 165 -4.01 2.20 -6.61
C GLY A 165 -2.72 2.99 -6.46
N LEU A 166 -1.94 2.74 -5.41
CA LEU A 166 -0.68 3.47 -5.20
C LEU A 166 0.43 3.02 -6.16
N PHE A 167 0.49 1.73 -6.52
CA PHE A 167 1.43 1.24 -7.54
C PHE A 167 1.09 1.78 -8.91
N ARG A 168 -0.19 1.75 -9.27
CA ARG A 168 -0.70 2.34 -10.51
C ARG A 168 -0.45 3.85 -10.56
N LEU A 169 -0.69 4.58 -9.48
CA LEU A 169 -0.37 6.00 -9.37
C LEU A 169 1.12 6.26 -9.66
N THR A 170 2.00 5.46 -9.08
CA THR A 170 3.45 5.58 -9.30
C THR A 170 3.79 5.48 -10.79
N VAL A 171 3.33 4.43 -11.47
CA VAL A 171 3.59 4.22 -12.91
C VAL A 171 2.98 5.35 -13.76
N ARG A 172 1.77 5.80 -13.45
CA ARG A 172 1.09 6.88 -14.20
C ARG A 172 1.78 8.24 -14.03
N LEU A 173 2.29 8.54 -12.84
CA LEU A 173 3.09 9.76 -12.62
C LEU A 173 4.42 9.68 -13.38
N MET A 174 5.07 8.52 -13.40
CA MET A 174 6.29 8.30 -14.17
C MET A 174 6.04 8.43 -15.68
N GLU A 175 4.93 7.89 -16.20
CA GLU A 175 4.51 8.06 -17.60
C GLU A 175 4.34 9.55 -17.97
N LEU A 176 3.81 10.37 -17.06
CA LEU A 176 3.66 11.82 -17.28
C LEU A 176 4.99 12.59 -17.20
N ALA A 177 5.95 12.09 -16.43
CA ALA A 177 7.25 12.73 -16.20
C ALA A 177 8.39 12.18 -17.08
N GLN A 178 8.11 11.19 -17.93
CA GLN A 178 9.14 10.53 -18.74
C GLN A 178 9.86 11.51 -19.68
N ASN A 179 11.18 11.32 -19.79
CA ASN A 179 12.04 12.10 -20.66
C ASN A 179 13.02 11.19 -21.42
N PRO A 180 12.50 10.27 -22.27
CA PRO A 180 13.31 9.24 -22.90
C PRO A 180 14.34 9.83 -23.87
N LYS A 181 15.52 9.23 -23.91
CA LYS A 181 16.66 9.74 -24.72
C LYS A 181 16.39 9.76 -26.23
N ASP A 182 15.54 8.86 -26.70
CA ASP A 182 15.12 8.76 -28.09
C ASP A 182 14.00 9.78 -28.47
N GLY A 183 13.49 10.53 -27.49
CA GLY A 183 12.39 11.48 -27.65
C GLY A 183 11.01 10.84 -27.85
N VAL A 184 10.89 9.51 -27.78
CA VAL A 184 9.64 8.78 -28.03
C VAL A 184 8.93 8.48 -26.71
N GLN A 185 7.85 9.21 -26.46
CA GLN A 185 6.99 8.99 -25.29
C GLN A 185 6.36 7.59 -25.34
N ARG A 186 6.50 6.83 -24.24
CA ARG A 186 6.04 5.45 -24.11
C ARG A 186 4.73 5.42 -23.35
N LYS A 187 3.78 4.61 -23.82
CA LYS A 187 2.55 4.36 -23.06
C LYS A 187 2.84 3.33 -21.98
N ALA A 188 2.38 3.58 -20.77
CA ALA A 188 2.66 2.70 -19.63
C ALA A 188 1.50 1.73 -19.34
N SER A 189 0.57 1.50 -20.26
CA SER A 189 -0.63 0.67 -20.00
C SER A 189 -0.31 -0.76 -19.56
N SER A 190 0.69 -1.39 -20.16
CA SER A 190 1.12 -2.74 -19.77
C SER A 190 1.82 -2.76 -18.41
N LEU A 191 2.62 -1.73 -18.10
CA LEU A 191 3.20 -1.51 -16.77
C LEU A 191 2.13 -1.24 -15.71
N VAL A 192 1.06 -0.52 -16.05
CA VAL A 192 -0.09 -0.29 -15.16
C VAL A 192 -0.81 -1.62 -14.85
N HIS A 193 -1.05 -2.47 -15.85
CA HIS A 193 -1.62 -3.79 -15.59
C HIS A 193 -0.71 -4.64 -14.71
N PHE A 194 0.61 -4.58 -14.92
CA PHE A 194 1.57 -5.29 -14.09
C PHE A 194 1.60 -4.73 -12.65
N ALA A 195 1.52 -3.41 -12.48
CA ALA A 195 1.42 -2.77 -11.18
C ALA A 195 0.14 -3.18 -10.41
N ASN A 196 -0.99 -3.36 -11.10
CA ASN A 196 -2.21 -3.89 -10.50
C ASN A 196 -2.01 -5.34 -10.01
N LEU A 197 -1.37 -6.19 -10.83
CA LEU A 197 -1.03 -7.56 -10.45
C LEU A 197 -0.11 -7.62 -9.22
N LEU A 198 0.93 -6.76 -9.18
CA LEU A 198 1.78 -6.61 -8.00
C LEU A 198 0.98 -6.18 -6.76
N GLY A 199 0.01 -5.28 -6.92
CA GLY A 199 -0.93 -4.89 -5.87
C GLY A 199 -1.70 -6.07 -5.28
N ILE A 200 -2.24 -6.93 -6.15
CA ILE A 200 -2.93 -8.16 -5.76
C ILE A 200 -2.00 -9.10 -5.00
N ILE A 201 -0.83 -9.40 -5.57
CA ILE A 201 0.15 -10.29 -4.96
C ILE A 201 0.56 -9.78 -3.58
N TYR A 202 0.84 -8.48 -3.47
CA TYR A 202 1.27 -7.86 -2.23
C TYR A 202 0.20 -7.97 -1.15
N GLN A 203 -1.07 -7.75 -1.49
CA GLN A 203 -2.16 -7.83 -0.52
C GLN A 203 -2.45 -9.28 -0.09
N ILE A 204 -2.54 -10.23 -1.03
CA ILE A 204 -2.75 -11.65 -0.69
C ILE A 204 -1.61 -12.15 0.22
N ARG A 205 -0.38 -11.71 -0.04
CA ARG A 205 0.76 -11.99 0.83
C ARG A 205 0.63 -11.34 2.20
N ASP A 206 0.23 -10.07 2.29
CA ASP A 206 0.05 -9.38 3.57
C ASP A 206 -1.03 -10.08 4.43
N ASP A 207 -2.15 -10.46 3.81
CA ASP A 207 -3.24 -11.21 4.43
C ASP A 207 -2.78 -12.59 4.92
N TYR A 208 -1.97 -13.29 4.13
CA TYR A 208 -1.37 -14.57 4.55
C TYR A 208 -0.45 -14.38 5.76
N LEU A 209 0.45 -13.39 5.70
CA LEU A 209 1.45 -13.15 6.73
C LEU A 209 0.82 -12.65 8.04
N ASN A 210 -0.27 -11.89 7.98
CA ASN A 210 -1.05 -11.48 9.15
C ASN A 210 -1.46 -12.68 10.02
N LEU A 211 -1.76 -13.82 9.38
CA LEU A 211 -2.28 -15.02 10.04
C LEU A 211 -1.22 -16.10 10.35
N LYS A 212 -0.09 -16.11 9.63
CA LYS A 212 0.90 -17.21 9.72
C LYS A 212 2.33 -16.79 10.10
N SER A 213 2.67 -15.51 10.17
CA SER A 213 4.05 -15.06 10.45
C SER A 213 4.23 -14.53 11.87
N ASP A 214 5.16 -15.14 12.63
CA ASP A 214 5.51 -14.71 13.98
C ASP A 214 6.07 -13.29 14.04
N ARG A 215 6.87 -12.89 13.06
CA ARG A 215 7.38 -11.53 12.96
C ARG A 215 6.27 -10.52 12.65
N TYR A 216 5.29 -10.88 11.82
CA TYR A 216 4.12 -10.03 11.61
C TYR A 216 3.33 -9.87 12.91
N ASN A 217 3.17 -10.97 13.67
CA ASN A 217 2.52 -10.94 14.97
C ASN A 217 3.21 -9.97 15.94
N GLN A 218 4.54 -9.89 15.92
CA GLN A 218 5.31 -8.91 16.73
C GLN A 218 5.13 -7.46 16.26
N ASN A 219 4.90 -7.23 14.97
CA ASN A 219 4.87 -5.88 14.38
C ASN A 219 3.47 -5.25 14.30
N LYS A 220 2.42 -6.08 14.17
CA LYS A 220 1.02 -5.65 14.03
C LYS A 220 0.14 -6.14 15.18
N GLY A 221 0.45 -7.30 15.76
CA GLY A 221 -0.39 -8.02 16.71
C GLY A 221 -0.76 -9.41 16.19
N PHE A 222 -1.17 -10.32 17.09
CA PHE A 222 -1.43 -11.71 16.73
C PHE A 222 -2.73 -11.85 15.93
N CYS A 223 -2.63 -12.17 14.63
CA CYS A 223 -3.78 -12.36 13.73
C CYS A 223 -4.78 -11.20 13.77
N GLU A 224 -4.30 -9.97 13.58
CA GLU A 224 -5.13 -8.77 13.67
C GLU A 224 -6.26 -8.72 12.65
N ASP A 225 -6.15 -9.38 11.49
CA ASP A 225 -7.27 -9.47 10.54
C ASP A 225 -8.52 -10.11 11.22
N ILE A 226 -8.32 -11.02 12.18
CA ILE A 226 -9.40 -11.61 12.98
C ILE A 226 -9.91 -10.62 14.04
N THR A 227 -9.04 -9.84 14.69
CA THR A 227 -9.46 -8.76 15.61
C THR A 227 -10.31 -7.72 14.88
N GLU A 228 -9.91 -7.35 13.68
CA GLU A 228 -10.58 -6.35 12.84
C GLU A 228 -11.92 -6.89 12.30
N GLY A 229 -12.08 -8.22 12.25
CA GLY A 229 -13.23 -8.88 11.62
C GLY A 229 -13.18 -8.80 10.09
N LYS A 230 -11.96 -8.69 9.53
CA LYS A 230 -11.70 -8.43 8.13
C LYS A 230 -11.89 -9.68 7.28
N PHE A 231 -12.40 -9.49 6.07
CA PHE A 231 -12.49 -10.55 5.06
C PHE A 231 -11.21 -10.59 4.23
N SER A 232 -10.11 -11.04 4.84
CA SER A 232 -8.83 -11.21 4.15
C SER A 232 -8.83 -12.46 3.24
N PHE A 233 -7.92 -12.55 2.27
CA PHE A 233 -7.98 -13.58 1.21
C PHE A 233 -8.13 -15.02 1.74
N PRO A 234 -7.32 -15.50 2.70
CA PRO A 234 -7.48 -16.85 3.23
C PRO A 234 -8.79 -17.02 4.02
N ILE A 235 -9.30 -15.96 4.65
CA ILE A 235 -10.56 -15.96 5.41
C ILE A 235 -11.74 -16.11 4.46
N ILE A 236 -11.77 -15.35 3.36
CA ILE A 236 -12.80 -15.44 2.32
C ILE A 236 -12.89 -16.88 1.79
N HIS A 237 -11.74 -17.45 1.40
CA HIS A 237 -11.69 -18.82 0.92
C HIS A 237 -12.25 -19.81 1.95
N SER A 238 -11.85 -19.67 3.22
CA SER A 238 -12.31 -20.56 4.29
C SER A 238 -13.82 -20.52 4.49
N ILE A 239 -14.41 -19.32 4.51
CA ILE A 239 -15.86 -19.13 4.66
C ILE A 239 -16.63 -19.67 3.46
N GLN A 240 -16.12 -19.51 2.24
CA GLN A 240 -16.81 -19.95 1.03
C GLN A 240 -16.74 -21.46 0.77
N ASN A 241 -15.73 -22.12 1.34
CA ASN A 241 -15.50 -23.56 1.15
C ASN A 241 -15.96 -24.40 2.36
N SER A 242 -16.86 -23.86 3.18
CA SER A 242 -17.44 -24.59 4.31
C SER A 242 -18.88 -24.15 4.60
N ASP A 243 -19.74 -25.12 4.94
CA ASP A 243 -21.09 -24.85 5.44
C ASP A 243 -21.10 -24.43 6.92
N ASN A 244 -19.95 -24.48 7.60
CA ASN A 244 -19.81 -24.14 9.00
C ASN A 244 -19.67 -22.61 9.18
N THR A 245 -20.44 -22.05 10.11
CA THR A 245 -20.51 -20.61 10.39
C THR A 245 -19.60 -20.14 11.52
N GLU A 246 -18.79 -21.03 12.11
CA GLU A 246 -17.91 -20.76 13.24
C GLU A 246 -16.92 -19.63 12.93
N LEU A 247 -16.20 -19.70 11.80
CA LEU A 247 -15.23 -18.67 11.43
C LEU A 247 -15.91 -17.29 11.26
N LEU A 248 -17.02 -17.24 10.53
CA LEU A 248 -17.79 -16.00 10.37
C LEU A 248 -18.30 -15.47 11.72
N SER A 249 -18.70 -16.36 12.63
CA SER A 249 -19.13 -15.99 13.98
C SER A 249 -17.97 -15.44 14.81
N ILE A 250 -16.77 -15.99 14.68
CA ILE A 250 -15.56 -15.48 15.36
C ILE A 250 -15.19 -14.09 14.82
N LEU A 251 -15.22 -13.86 13.51
CA LEU A 251 -14.94 -12.54 12.92
C LEU A 251 -15.92 -11.47 13.42
N LYS A 252 -17.19 -11.82 13.58
CA LYS A 252 -18.23 -10.94 14.16
C LYS A 252 -17.91 -10.50 15.58
N LEU A 253 -17.15 -11.29 16.35
CA LEU A 253 -16.78 -10.96 17.72
C LEU A 253 -15.65 -9.93 17.81
N ARG A 254 -14.86 -9.73 16.74
CA ARG A 254 -13.68 -8.84 16.76
C ARG A 254 -12.79 -9.09 17.98
N THR A 255 -12.52 -10.37 18.21
CA THR A 255 -11.98 -10.85 19.48
C THR A 255 -10.49 -10.57 19.60
N ASN A 256 -10.06 -10.22 20.82
CA ASN A 256 -8.65 -10.19 21.22
C ASN A 256 -8.20 -11.49 21.91
N ASP A 257 -9.10 -12.46 22.11
CA ASP A 257 -8.76 -13.74 22.74
C ASP A 257 -7.94 -14.63 21.79
N GLU A 258 -6.66 -14.81 22.14
CA GLU A 258 -5.75 -15.67 21.38
C GLU A 258 -6.25 -17.10 21.21
N LYS A 259 -7.01 -17.65 22.17
CA LYS A 259 -7.54 -19.02 22.06
C LYS A 259 -8.57 -19.11 20.93
N LEU A 260 -9.46 -18.12 20.82
CA LEU A 260 -10.42 -18.04 19.73
C LEU A 260 -9.73 -17.81 18.39
N LYS A 261 -8.71 -16.95 18.34
CA LYS A 261 -7.89 -16.73 17.13
C LYS A 261 -7.20 -18.02 16.69
N ARG A 262 -6.58 -18.77 17.61
CA ARG A 262 -5.95 -20.08 17.31
C ARG A 262 -6.95 -21.11 16.81
N PHE A 263 -8.16 -21.14 17.40
CA PHE A 263 -9.23 -22.01 16.91
C PHE A 263 -9.63 -21.67 15.46
N ALA A 264 -9.80 -20.38 15.14
CA ALA A 264 -10.05 -19.93 13.78
C ALA A 264 -8.92 -20.34 12.81
N LEU A 265 -7.65 -20.20 13.20
CA LEU A 265 -6.52 -20.66 12.39
C LEU A 265 -6.57 -22.17 12.10
N THR A 266 -6.85 -23.00 13.11
CA THR A 266 -6.97 -24.45 12.92
C THR A 266 -8.11 -24.80 11.95
N TYR A 267 -9.22 -24.08 12.05
CA TYR A 267 -10.33 -24.25 11.10
C TYR A 267 -9.94 -23.83 9.66
N MET A 268 -9.20 -22.72 9.51
CA MET A 268 -8.67 -22.29 8.22
C MET A 268 -7.66 -23.27 7.62
N GLU A 269 -6.88 -23.97 8.46
CA GLU A 269 -6.01 -25.07 8.04
C GLU A 269 -6.82 -26.26 7.51
N GLN A 270 -7.91 -26.64 8.19
CA GLN A 270 -8.79 -27.74 7.76
C GLN A 270 -9.48 -27.49 6.43
N THR A 271 -9.82 -26.22 6.14
CA THR A 271 -10.40 -25.80 4.85
C THR A 271 -9.34 -25.65 3.74
N GLY A 272 -8.05 -25.90 4.02
CA GLY A 272 -6.98 -25.78 3.03
C GLY A 272 -6.66 -24.34 2.62
N SER A 273 -7.16 -23.34 3.34
CA SER A 273 -7.16 -21.94 2.89
C SER A 273 -5.76 -21.33 2.79
N PHE A 274 -4.84 -21.73 3.67
CA PHE A 274 -3.45 -21.31 3.58
C PHE A 274 -2.71 -21.92 2.39
N GLN A 275 -3.03 -23.16 2.03
CA GLN A 275 -2.46 -23.80 0.85
C GLN A 275 -3.00 -23.14 -0.43
N TYR A 276 -4.31 -22.87 -0.45
CA TYR A 276 -4.95 -22.14 -1.55
C TYR A 276 -4.31 -20.76 -1.79
N ALA A 277 -4.07 -19.99 -0.73
CA ALA A 277 -3.39 -18.69 -0.85
C ALA A 277 -1.98 -18.80 -1.44
N LYS A 278 -1.21 -19.83 -1.07
CA LYS A 278 0.11 -20.10 -1.66
C LYS A 278 0.03 -20.43 -3.15
N GLU A 279 -0.92 -21.27 -3.53
CA GLU A 279 -1.14 -21.67 -4.93
C GLU A 279 -1.60 -20.49 -5.78
N LYS A 280 -2.45 -19.62 -5.23
CA LYS A 280 -2.86 -18.38 -5.89
C LYS A 280 -1.65 -17.46 -6.11
N LEU A 281 -0.83 -17.21 -5.08
CA LEU A 281 0.40 -16.41 -5.22
C LEU A 281 1.35 -16.98 -6.28
N PHE A 282 1.53 -18.30 -6.31
CA PHE A 282 2.36 -18.97 -7.32
C PHE A 282 1.80 -18.82 -8.74
N THR A 283 0.48 -18.90 -8.89
CA THR A 283 -0.21 -18.71 -10.19
C THR A 283 -0.05 -17.28 -10.68
N LEU A 284 -0.30 -16.29 -9.83
CA LEU A 284 -0.11 -14.87 -10.13
C LEU A 284 1.35 -14.55 -10.45
N ALA A 285 2.31 -15.19 -9.79
CA ALA A 285 3.73 -15.06 -10.11
C ALA A 285 4.05 -15.53 -11.54
N LYS A 286 3.46 -16.64 -11.99
CA LYS A 286 3.64 -17.13 -13.36
C LYS A 286 3.01 -16.19 -14.39
N GLU A 287 1.81 -15.69 -14.11
CA GLU A 287 1.15 -14.69 -14.96
C GLU A 287 2.01 -13.42 -15.07
N GLY A 288 2.55 -12.94 -13.94
CA GLY A 288 3.45 -11.79 -13.92
C GLY A 288 4.71 -11.99 -14.74
N LYS A 289 5.32 -13.19 -14.70
CA LYS A 289 6.48 -13.52 -15.56
C LYS A 289 6.15 -13.44 -17.04
N GLU A 290 5.00 -13.96 -17.44
CA GLU A 290 4.57 -13.89 -18.84
C GLU A 290 4.21 -12.45 -19.26
N MET A 291 3.64 -11.65 -18.35
CA MET A 291 3.44 -10.21 -18.59
C MET A 291 4.76 -9.49 -18.79
N LEU A 292 5.77 -9.74 -17.95
CA LEU A 292 7.09 -9.12 -18.07
C LEU A 292 7.78 -9.47 -19.39
N ARG A 293 7.64 -10.71 -19.88
CA ARG A 293 8.14 -11.10 -21.20
C ARG A 293 7.54 -10.24 -22.32
N LYS A 294 6.22 -10.04 -22.29
CA LYS A 294 5.51 -9.20 -23.28
C LYS A 294 5.86 -7.72 -23.15
N ILE A 295 6.00 -7.22 -21.92
CA ILE A 295 6.42 -5.85 -21.63
C ILE A 295 7.84 -5.62 -22.16
N SER A 296 8.75 -6.56 -21.95
CA SER A 296 10.11 -6.48 -22.51
C SER A 296 10.06 -6.27 -24.03
N GLU A 297 9.28 -7.07 -24.75
CA GLU A 297 9.11 -6.96 -26.21
C GLU A 297 8.51 -5.59 -26.62
N GLU A 298 7.51 -5.10 -25.89
CA GLU A 298 6.89 -3.78 -26.13
C GLU A 298 7.89 -2.63 -25.95
N PHE A 299 8.82 -2.75 -25.00
CA PHE A 299 9.81 -1.74 -24.65
C PHE A 299 11.19 -2.03 -25.29
N ASN A 300 11.23 -2.56 -26.52
CA ASN A 300 12.48 -2.82 -27.26
C ASN A 300 13.45 -3.78 -26.56
N TYR A 301 12.93 -4.83 -25.95
CA TYR A 301 13.68 -5.86 -25.22
C TYR A 301 14.48 -5.32 -24.03
N VAL A 302 13.91 -4.35 -23.30
CA VAL A 302 14.43 -3.93 -21.97
C VAL A 302 14.55 -5.16 -21.07
N ASP A 303 15.69 -5.26 -20.37
CA ASP A 303 15.93 -6.35 -19.42
C ASP A 303 14.91 -6.31 -18.29
N THR A 304 14.34 -7.46 -17.95
CA THR A 304 13.31 -7.59 -16.90
C THR A 304 13.79 -8.44 -15.73
N SER A 305 15.08 -8.79 -15.70
CA SER A 305 15.66 -9.69 -14.71
C SER A 305 15.46 -9.19 -13.28
N HIS A 306 15.73 -7.91 -13.01
CA HIS A 306 15.53 -7.32 -11.69
C HIS A 306 14.06 -7.28 -11.28
N LEU A 307 13.16 -6.92 -12.20
CA LEU A 307 11.72 -6.87 -11.92
C LEU A 307 11.11 -8.27 -11.73
N ASN A 308 11.66 -9.27 -12.42
CA ASN A 308 11.31 -10.68 -12.24
C ASN A 308 11.82 -11.23 -10.91
N GLU A 309 13.04 -10.89 -10.51
CA GLU A 309 13.56 -11.25 -9.18
C GLU A 309 12.71 -10.63 -8.06
N PHE A 310 12.36 -9.35 -8.22
CA PHE A 310 11.44 -8.66 -7.32
C PHE A 310 10.08 -9.36 -7.23
N LEU A 311 9.47 -9.71 -8.38
CA LEU A 311 8.21 -10.46 -8.45
C LEU A 311 8.30 -11.78 -7.68
N ILE A 312 9.40 -12.53 -7.83
CA ILE A 312 9.62 -13.78 -7.10
C ILE A 312 9.72 -13.50 -5.59
N LYS A 313 10.52 -12.52 -5.17
CA LYS A 313 10.67 -12.16 -3.74
C LYS A 313 9.33 -11.80 -3.09
N VAL A 314 8.46 -11.05 -3.78
CA VAL A 314 7.16 -10.62 -3.24
C VAL A 314 6.07 -11.69 -3.25
N THR A 315 6.32 -12.87 -3.85
CA THR A 315 5.34 -13.98 -3.89
C THR A 315 5.63 -15.08 -2.85
N GLN A 316 6.78 -15.01 -2.17
CA GLN A 316 7.20 -16.00 -1.19
C GLN A 316 6.54 -15.78 0.19
N VAL A 317 6.00 -16.87 0.76
CA VAL A 317 5.29 -16.89 2.05
C VAL A 317 5.65 -18.12 2.93
N GLY A 318 6.83 -18.73 2.79
CA GLY A 318 7.26 -19.86 3.64
C GLY A 318 8.77 -20.18 3.63
N GLY A 319 9.31 -20.47 4.82
CA GLY A 319 10.72 -20.80 5.14
C GLY A 319 11.19 -20.11 6.43
N ASP A 320 12.22 -20.64 7.12
CA ASP A 320 12.98 -19.89 8.16
C ASP A 320 13.62 -18.59 7.59
N ASP A 321 13.52 -18.41 6.28
CA ASP A 321 13.79 -17.18 5.56
C ASP A 321 12.60 -16.20 5.62
N ASP A 322 12.39 -15.67 6.83
CA ASP A 322 12.02 -14.26 7.03
C ASP A 322 13.06 -13.29 6.35
N ASN A 323 14.12 -13.87 5.79
CA ASN A 323 15.19 -13.29 4.97
C ASN A 323 14.83 -12.96 3.51
N SER A 324 13.61 -13.24 3.02
CA SER A 324 13.16 -12.56 1.78
C SER A 324 13.16 -11.03 1.93
N GLN A 325 13.13 -10.55 3.19
CA GLN A 325 13.42 -9.17 3.54
C GLN A 325 14.93 -8.86 3.63
N ASP A 326 15.79 -9.80 4.07
CA ASP A 326 17.26 -9.66 4.09
C ASP A 326 17.88 -9.62 2.68
N LEU A 327 17.27 -10.23 1.67
CA LEU A 327 17.75 -10.15 0.28
C LEU A 327 17.45 -8.81 -0.39
N LEU A 328 16.53 -8.02 0.16
CA LEU A 328 16.39 -6.59 -0.19
C LEU A 328 17.34 -5.72 0.65
N GLN A 329 17.88 -6.24 1.76
CA GLN A 329 18.87 -5.57 2.61
C GLN A 329 20.32 -5.83 2.18
N LYS A 330 20.65 -7.00 1.60
CA LYS A 330 22.03 -7.36 1.24
C LYS A 330 22.57 -6.61 0.02
N GLU A 331 21.71 -6.12 -0.88
CA GLU A 331 22.14 -5.24 -1.97
C GLU A 331 22.43 -3.80 -1.50
N GLU A 332 21.95 -3.40 -0.30
CA GLU A 332 22.23 -2.08 0.31
C GLU A 332 23.71 -1.89 0.66
N ALA A 333 24.53 -2.96 0.67
CA ALA A 333 25.95 -2.90 1.02
C ALA A 333 26.90 -2.92 -0.20
N THR A 334 26.40 -3.01 -1.43
CA THR A 334 27.24 -3.23 -2.64
C THR A 334 27.02 -2.27 -3.79
N ILE A 335 26.29 -1.17 -3.59
CA ILE A 335 26.30 -0.05 -4.56
C ILE A 335 27.52 0.83 -4.23
N PRO A 336 28.54 0.94 -5.11
CA PRO A 336 29.70 1.77 -4.84
C PRO A 336 29.31 3.25 -4.81
N GLU A 337 29.71 3.96 -3.75
CA GLU A 337 29.78 5.41 -3.72
C GLU A 337 30.81 5.92 -4.75
N GLU A 338 30.41 6.04 -6.02
CA GLU A 338 31.12 6.79 -7.05
C GLU A 338 30.06 7.38 -7.99
N LYS A 339 29.84 8.69 -8.18
CA LYS A 339 30.57 9.94 -7.92
C LYS A 339 29.55 11.07 -7.73
N ARG A 340 29.97 12.09 -6.98
CA ARG A 340 29.38 13.44 -6.90
C ARG A 340 29.09 14.08 -8.25
#